data_AF-A0A851I130-F1
#
_entry.id   AF-A0A851I130-F1
#
_cell.length_a   1.000
_cell.length_b   1.000
_cell.length_c   1.000
_cell.angle_alpha   90.00
_cell.angle_beta   90.00
_cell.angle_gamma   90.00
#
_symmetry.space_group_name_H-M   'P 1'
#
loop_
_entity.id
_entity.type
_entity.pdbx_description
1 polymer ?
#
loop_
_entity_poly.entity_id
_entity_poly.type
_entity_poly.pdbx_seq_one_letter_code
_entity_poly.pdbx_strand_id
1 'polypeptide(L)'
;MENNIQIFEGKKIRSVWDNEKEEWYFSVVDVVGALTDSVNARDYWYKMKKRMTDEEKSELSTICRQLKLKAPDGKMRLTDVADIQGIFRVIQSILSPKAEPFKMWLTQVGKDRIDEISKAWSGMSTREYKDLKGLKKENLRDNMSTLELVLNMLAEATTTELTNIHNPNGLEENKKVAKRGGTIAGNTRKEIEADTGKSVITAKNAVDFSKLIEDVVKDIPDIVKNCKDEEKSKE
;
A
#
# COMPACT_ATOMS: atom_id res chain seq x y z
N MET A 1 -0.53 -11.32 -9.32
CA MET A 1 -0.89 -10.11 -10.09
C MET A 1 -2.32 -10.25 -10.56
N GLU A 2 -3.24 -9.59 -9.85
CA GLU A 2 -4.67 -9.62 -10.15
C GLU A 2 -5.08 -8.42 -10.99
N ASN A 3 -5.79 -8.69 -12.09
CA ASN A 3 -6.28 -7.65 -12.99
C ASN A 3 -7.53 -7.00 -12.40
N ASN A 4 -7.45 -5.70 -12.12
CA ASN A 4 -8.55 -4.90 -11.59
C ASN A 4 -8.92 -3.78 -12.56
N ILE A 5 -10.19 -3.36 -12.53
CA ILE A 5 -10.66 -2.22 -13.32
C ILE A 5 -11.13 -1.14 -12.36
N GLN A 6 -10.53 0.03 -12.47
CA GLN A 6 -10.96 1.22 -11.77
C GLN A 6 -11.69 2.17 -12.71
N ILE A 7 -12.47 3.10 -12.16
CA ILE A 7 -13.29 4.01 -12.96
C ILE A 7 -12.98 5.45 -12.59
N PHE A 8 -12.67 6.26 -13.60
CA PHE A 8 -12.50 7.71 -13.52
C PHE A 8 -13.40 8.37 -14.56
N GLU A 9 -14.36 9.22 -14.15
CA GLU A 9 -15.30 9.91 -15.05
C GLU A 9 -15.96 8.97 -16.09
N GLY A 10 -16.34 7.76 -15.67
CA GLY A 10 -16.94 6.74 -16.55
C GLY A 10 -15.95 6.02 -17.48
N LYS A 11 -14.67 6.42 -17.51
CA LYS A 11 -13.59 5.73 -18.22
C LYS A 11 -13.01 4.63 -17.35
N LYS A 12 -12.84 3.44 -17.93
CA LYS A 12 -12.23 2.28 -17.29
C LYS A 12 -10.71 2.38 -17.36
N ILE A 13 -10.05 2.34 -16.22
CA ILE A 13 -8.59 2.30 -16.06
C ILE A 13 -8.20 0.90 -15.61
N ARG A 14 -7.55 0.12 -16.47
CA ARG A 14 -7.02 -1.19 -16.09
C ARG A 14 -5.86 -1.00 -15.12
N SER A 15 -5.85 -1.79 -14.07
CA SER A 15 -4.86 -1.75 -13.00
C SER A 15 -4.50 -3.15 -12.55
N VAL A 16 -3.34 -3.29 -11.92
CA VAL A 16 -2.88 -4.54 -11.33
C VAL A 16 -2.17 -4.24 -10.02
N TRP A 17 -2.48 -5.04 -9.01
CA TRP A 17 -1.81 -4.96 -7.71
C TRP A 17 -0.58 -5.86 -7.71
N ASP A 18 0.55 -5.31 -7.27
CA ASP A 18 1.80 -6.03 -7.01
C ASP A 18 1.91 -6.31 -5.51
N ASN A 19 1.83 -7.59 -5.13
CA ASN A 19 1.89 -8.04 -3.75
C ASN A 19 3.29 -7.90 -3.13
N GLU A 20 4.35 -7.95 -3.93
CA GLU A 20 5.73 -7.89 -3.41
C GLU A 20 6.12 -6.46 -3.07
N LYS A 21 5.65 -5.51 -3.88
CA LYS A 21 5.95 -4.08 -3.72
C LYS A 21 4.88 -3.30 -2.98
N GLU A 22 3.72 -3.92 -2.74
CA GLU A 22 2.54 -3.28 -2.14
C GLU A 22 2.12 -2.03 -2.92
N GLU A 23 2.15 -2.12 -4.25
CA GLU A 23 1.91 -0.99 -5.16
C GLU A 23 0.90 -1.33 -6.27
N TRP A 24 0.11 -0.32 -6.65
CA TRP A 24 -0.75 -0.38 -7.83
C TRP A 24 0.01 0.04 -9.09
N TYR A 25 -0.12 -0.75 -10.15
CA TYR A 25 0.29 -0.41 -11.50
C TYR A 25 -0.95 -0.14 -12.36
N PHE A 26 -0.93 0.95 -13.12
CA PHE A 26 -2.05 1.39 -13.96
C PHE A 26 -1.67 1.35 -15.43
N SER A 27 -2.60 1.00 -16.31
CA SER A 27 -2.39 1.04 -17.76
C SER A 27 -2.20 2.47 -18.24
N VAL A 28 -1.00 2.77 -18.74
CA VAL A 28 -0.66 4.12 -19.23
C VAL A 28 -1.55 4.53 -20.39
N VAL A 29 -1.89 3.59 -21.28
CA VAL A 29 -2.78 3.86 -22.42
C VAL A 29 -4.17 4.26 -21.97
N ASP A 30 -4.71 3.63 -20.92
CA ASP A 30 -6.04 3.96 -20.41
C ASP A 30 -6.03 5.32 -19.72
N VAL A 31 -4.96 5.64 -18.97
CA VAL A 31 -4.77 6.96 -18.37
C VAL A 31 -4.69 8.06 -19.43
N VAL A 32 -3.87 7.86 -20.47
CA VAL A 32 -3.79 8.78 -21.61
C VAL A 32 -5.17 8.96 -22.25
N GLY A 33 -5.91 7.88 -22.46
CA GLY A 33 -7.26 7.94 -23.03
C GLY A 33 -8.25 8.72 -22.15
N ALA A 34 -8.17 8.57 -20.82
CA ALA A 34 -9.02 9.29 -19.88
C ALA A 34 -8.69 10.79 -19.82
N LEU A 35 -7.41 11.15 -19.96
CA LEU A 35 -6.96 12.54 -19.88
C LEU A 35 -7.13 13.32 -21.19
N THR A 36 -6.99 12.64 -22.34
CA THR A 36 -6.93 13.32 -23.64
C THR A 36 -8.23 13.19 -24.45
N ASP A 37 -9.15 12.33 -24.05
CA ASP A 37 -10.32 11.89 -24.83
C ASP A 37 -9.97 11.45 -26.27
N SER A 38 -8.70 11.12 -26.53
CA SER A 38 -8.24 10.68 -27.84
C SER A 38 -8.93 9.39 -28.25
N VAL A 39 -9.48 9.39 -29.47
CA VAL A 39 -10.07 8.20 -30.11
C VAL A 39 -9.03 7.07 -30.21
N ASN A 40 -7.75 7.42 -30.33
CA ASN A 40 -6.64 6.49 -30.37
C ASN A 40 -5.56 6.84 -29.34
N ALA A 41 -5.86 6.55 -28.07
CA ALA A 41 -4.94 6.78 -26.96
C ALA A 41 -3.58 6.07 -27.11
N ARG A 42 -3.53 4.92 -27.81
CA ARG A 42 -2.28 4.19 -28.05
C ARG A 42 -1.36 4.96 -29.00
N ASP A 43 -1.91 5.50 -30.09
CA ASP A 43 -1.14 6.33 -31.02
C ASP A 43 -0.70 7.64 -30.35
N TYR A 44 -1.56 8.24 -29.54
CA TYR A 44 -1.19 9.42 -28.74
C TYR A 44 0.01 9.11 -27.82
N TRP A 45 -0.07 8.01 -27.06
CA TRP A 45 1.01 7.57 -26.18
C TRP A 45 2.31 7.29 -26.96
N TYR A 46 2.23 6.64 -28.13
CA TYR A 46 3.39 6.41 -28.98
C TYR A 46 4.06 7.72 -29.44
N LYS A 47 3.27 8.67 -29.93
CA LYS A 47 3.76 10.00 -30.34
C LYS A 47 4.35 10.77 -29.16
N MET A 48 3.75 10.66 -27.98
CA MET A 48 4.24 11.31 -26.77
C MET A 48 5.60 10.75 -26.34
N LYS A 49 5.76 9.41 -26.34
CA LYS A 49 7.05 8.77 -26.09
C LYS A 49 8.13 9.32 -27.03
N LYS A 50 7.82 9.42 -28.32
CA LYS A 50 8.76 9.94 -29.33
C LYS A 50 9.22 11.37 -29.02
N ARG A 51 8.29 12.28 -28.73
CA ARG A 51 8.62 13.69 -28.40
C ARG A 51 9.55 13.79 -27.18
N MET A 52 9.33 12.97 -26.17
CA MET A 52 10.07 13.04 -24.90
C MET A 52 11.46 12.42 -25.00
N THR A 53 11.65 11.39 -25.85
CA THR A 53 12.98 10.86 -26.16
C THR A 53 13.86 11.91 -26.86
N ASP A 54 13.25 12.75 -27.70
CA ASP A 54 13.96 13.78 -28.47
C ASP A 54 14.28 15.04 -27.64
N GLU A 55 13.41 15.43 -26.68
CA GLU A 55 13.53 16.68 -25.92
C GLU A 55 14.22 16.54 -24.54
N GLU A 56 14.00 15.46 -23.79
CA GLU A 56 14.41 15.39 -22.38
C GLU A 56 15.59 14.44 -22.11
N LYS A 57 16.09 13.67 -23.09
CA LYS A 57 17.05 12.54 -22.89
C LYS A 57 16.65 11.63 -21.72
N SER A 58 15.36 11.62 -21.36
CA SER A 58 14.78 10.88 -20.27
C SER A 58 13.97 9.74 -20.87
N GLU A 59 14.35 8.52 -20.54
CA GLU A 59 13.72 7.34 -21.06
C GLU A 59 12.39 7.08 -20.32
N LEU A 60 11.24 7.42 -20.91
CA LEU A 60 9.94 6.91 -20.42
C LEU A 60 9.91 5.38 -20.34
N SER A 61 10.78 4.70 -21.09
CA SER A 61 11.07 3.26 -20.98
C SER A 61 11.56 2.84 -19.59
N THR A 62 12.18 3.73 -18.79
CA THR A 62 12.57 3.42 -17.41
C THR A 62 11.43 3.65 -16.39
N ILE A 63 10.40 4.42 -16.76
CA ILE A 63 9.26 4.75 -15.89
C ILE A 63 8.13 3.72 -16.04
N CYS A 64 7.97 3.18 -17.24
CA CYS A 64 6.91 2.21 -17.55
C CYS A 64 7.47 0.79 -17.58
N ARG A 65 6.70 -0.16 -17.07
CA ARG A 65 6.94 -1.61 -17.23
C ARG A 65 5.92 -2.18 -18.19
N GLN A 66 6.16 -3.37 -18.73
CA GLN A 66 5.17 -4.07 -19.55
C GLN A 66 4.57 -5.23 -18.79
N LEU A 67 3.27 -5.17 -18.54
CA LEU A 67 2.50 -6.25 -17.91
C LEU A 67 1.38 -6.71 -18.84
N LYS A 68 0.99 -7.99 -18.72
CA LYS A 68 -0.16 -8.53 -19.43
C LYS A 68 -1.44 -8.13 -18.69
N LEU A 69 -2.25 -7.26 -19.29
CA LEU A 69 -3.57 -6.90 -18.78
C LEU A 69 -4.69 -7.42 -19.69
N LYS A 70 -5.85 -7.71 -19.09
CA LYS A 70 -7.05 -8.12 -19.83
C LYS A 70 -7.61 -6.93 -20.62
N ALA A 71 -7.66 -7.04 -21.94
CA ALA A 71 -8.23 -6.03 -22.82
C ALA A 71 -9.77 -6.12 -22.85
N PRO A 72 -10.47 -5.09 -23.41
CA PRO A 72 -11.95 -5.09 -23.47
C PRO A 72 -12.56 -6.28 -24.21
N ASP A 73 -11.84 -6.87 -25.16
CA ASP A 73 -12.22 -8.09 -25.89
C ASP A 73 -11.96 -9.39 -25.09
N GLY A 74 -11.56 -9.27 -23.82
CA GLY A 74 -11.28 -10.38 -22.92
C GLY A 74 -9.89 -11.01 -23.07
N LYS A 75 -9.09 -10.61 -24.07
CA LYS A 75 -7.76 -11.20 -24.32
C LYS A 75 -6.67 -10.53 -23.48
N MET A 76 -5.71 -11.32 -22.99
CA MET A 76 -4.53 -10.80 -22.30
C MET A 76 -3.55 -10.19 -23.31
N ARG A 77 -3.16 -8.93 -23.11
CA ARG A 77 -2.16 -8.24 -23.95
C ARG A 77 -1.13 -7.51 -23.12
N LEU A 78 0.11 -7.53 -23.59
CA LEU A 78 1.17 -6.68 -23.06
C LEU A 78 0.78 -5.21 -23.25
N THR A 79 0.87 -4.44 -22.19
CA THR A 79 0.64 -3.00 -22.19
C THR A 79 1.63 -2.33 -21.26
N ASP A 80 2.00 -1.10 -21.63
CA ASP A 80 2.78 -0.23 -20.74
C ASP A 80 1.91 0.09 -19.52
N VAL A 81 2.49 -0.14 -18.34
CA VAL A 81 1.93 0.16 -17.03
C VAL A 81 2.94 0.96 -16.21
N ALA A 82 2.46 1.77 -15.27
CA ALA A 82 3.32 2.48 -14.33
C ALA A 82 2.68 2.53 -12.94
N ASP A 83 3.51 2.65 -11.92
CA ASP A 83 3.06 2.95 -10.56
C ASP A 83 2.53 4.39 -10.46
N ILE A 84 2.00 4.78 -9.29
CA ILE A 84 1.44 6.13 -9.07
C ILE A 84 2.46 7.24 -9.42
N GLN A 85 3.74 7.06 -9.08
CA GLN A 85 4.79 8.06 -9.37
C GLN A 85 5.04 8.17 -10.87
N GLY A 86 5.10 7.04 -11.56
CA GLY A 86 5.26 6.99 -13.01
C GLY A 86 4.06 7.58 -13.73
N ILE A 87 2.84 7.36 -13.24
CA ILE A 87 1.65 8.01 -13.79
C ILE A 87 1.68 9.52 -13.56
N PHE A 88 2.14 10.02 -12.40
CA PHE A 88 2.32 11.47 -12.21
C PHE A 88 3.28 12.08 -13.23
N ARG A 89 4.38 11.38 -13.56
CA ARG A 89 5.30 11.82 -14.62
C ARG A 89 4.63 11.85 -15.99
N VAL A 90 3.84 10.82 -16.32
CA VAL A 90 3.05 10.80 -17.57
C VAL A 90 2.07 11.98 -17.63
N ILE A 91 1.39 12.28 -16.52
CA ILE A 91 0.44 13.39 -16.43
C ILE A 91 1.12 14.74 -16.64
N GLN A 92 2.34 14.93 -16.12
CA GLN A 92 3.09 16.19 -16.28
C GLN A 92 3.31 16.56 -17.75
N SER A 93 3.36 15.56 -18.64
CA SER A 93 3.58 15.74 -20.08
C SER A 93 2.29 15.89 -20.89
N ILE A 94 1.13 15.72 -20.25
CA ILE A 94 -0.18 15.84 -20.87
C ILE A 94 -0.81 17.15 -20.41
N LEU A 95 -0.87 18.13 -21.30
CA LEU A 95 -1.64 19.36 -21.10
C LEU A 95 -3.14 19.03 -21.19
N SER A 96 -3.74 18.64 -20.07
CA SER A 96 -5.17 18.34 -19.97
C SER A 96 -5.79 19.02 -18.74
N PRO A 97 -6.97 19.66 -18.87
CA PRO A 97 -7.71 20.16 -17.72
C PRO A 97 -8.16 19.03 -16.77
N LYS A 98 -8.20 17.78 -17.24
CA LYS A 98 -8.51 16.59 -16.43
C LYS A 98 -7.33 16.08 -15.62
N ALA A 99 -6.12 16.61 -15.84
CA ALA A 99 -4.93 16.19 -15.14
C ALA A 99 -5.09 16.34 -13.63
N GLU A 100 -5.53 17.50 -13.15
CA GLU A 100 -5.63 17.76 -11.71
C GLU A 100 -6.71 16.89 -11.02
N PRO A 101 -7.95 16.79 -11.54
CA PRO A 101 -8.94 15.84 -11.03
C PRO A 101 -8.44 14.39 -11.04
N PHE A 102 -7.69 13.98 -12.08
CA PHE A 102 -7.13 12.63 -12.17
C PHE A 102 -6.06 12.37 -11.11
N LYS A 103 -5.20 13.35 -10.82
CA LYS A 103 -4.19 13.26 -9.74
C LYS A 103 -4.85 13.08 -8.38
N MET A 104 -5.90 13.84 -8.10
CA MET A 104 -6.68 13.68 -6.87
C MET A 104 -7.29 12.28 -6.78
N TRP A 105 -7.88 11.80 -7.87
CA TRP A 105 -8.46 10.45 -7.93
C TRP A 105 -7.42 9.34 -7.72
N LEU A 106 -6.25 9.40 -8.36
CA LEU A 106 -5.16 8.44 -8.15
C LEU A 106 -4.70 8.40 -6.70
N THR A 107 -4.57 9.59 -6.09
CA THR A 107 -4.19 9.71 -4.68
C THR A 107 -5.23 9.06 -3.79
N GLN A 108 -6.51 9.28 -4.10
CA GLN A 108 -7.64 8.67 -3.38
C GLN A 108 -7.62 7.15 -3.49
N VAL A 109 -7.44 6.62 -4.70
CA VAL A 109 -7.37 5.17 -4.96
C VAL A 109 -6.26 4.50 -4.16
N GLY A 110 -5.06 5.08 -4.15
CA GLY A 110 -3.91 4.49 -3.45
C GLY A 110 -4.03 4.61 -1.93
N LYS A 111 -4.50 5.76 -1.43
CA LYS A 111 -4.55 6.05 -0.01
C LYS A 111 -5.76 5.43 0.68
N ASP A 112 -6.94 5.47 0.07
CA ASP A 112 -8.17 5.08 0.74
C ASP A 112 -8.23 3.61 1.10
N ARG A 113 -7.71 2.73 0.23
CA ARG A 113 -7.72 1.29 0.53
C ARG A 113 -6.88 0.99 1.77
N ILE A 114 -5.66 1.51 1.83
CA ILE A 114 -4.72 1.27 2.94
C ILE A 114 -5.24 1.94 4.21
N ASP A 115 -5.74 3.17 4.11
CA ASP A 115 -6.33 3.87 5.25
C ASP A 115 -7.62 3.19 5.73
N GLU A 116 -8.44 2.61 4.86
CA GLU A 116 -9.64 1.87 5.24
C GLU A 116 -9.29 0.55 5.92
N ILE A 117 -8.29 -0.19 5.41
CA ILE A 117 -7.75 -1.39 6.07
C ILE A 117 -7.23 -1.02 7.46
N SER A 118 -6.33 -0.03 7.53
CA SER A 118 -5.72 0.45 8.77
C SER A 118 -6.77 0.91 9.77
N LYS A 119 -7.76 1.70 9.35
CA LYS A 119 -8.87 2.13 10.23
C LYS A 119 -9.71 0.96 10.71
N ALA A 120 -10.00 0.00 9.83
CA ALA A 120 -10.88 -1.11 10.18
C ALA A 120 -10.23 -2.05 11.21
N TRP A 121 -8.92 -2.29 11.14
CA TRP A 121 -8.23 -3.17 12.09
C TRP A 121 -7.68 -2.43 13.31
N SER A 122 -7.11 -1.24 13.12
CA SER A 122 -6.44 -0.49 14.19
C SER A 122 -7.36 0.54 14.87
N GLY A 123 -8.40 0.99 14.18
CA GLY A 123 -9.23 2.12 14.60
C GLY A 123 -8.67 3.49 14.20
N MET A 124 -7.52 3.53 13.53
CA MET A 124 -6.81 4.76 13.14
C MET A 124 -6.46 4.73 11.64
N SER A 125 -6.42 5.89 10.98
CA SER A 125 -5.78 6.00 9.66
C SER A 125 -4.29 5.74 9.74
N THR A 126 -3.66 5.48 8.59
CA THR A 126 -2.20 5.34 8.52
C THR A 126 -1.48 6.57 9.06
N ARG A 127 -2.05 7.77 8.85
CA ARG A 127 -1.49 9.02 9.37
C ARG A 127 -1.60 9.11 10.88
N GLU A 128 -2.79 8.91 11.42
CA GLU A 128 -3.02 8.94 12.88
C GLU A 128 -2.16 7.89 13.59
N TYR A 129 -1.95 6.73 12.97
CA TYR A 129 -1.10 5.68 13.50
C TYR A 129 0.39 6.07 13.48
N LYS A 130 0.86 6.71 12.40
CA LYS A 130 2.21 7.30 12.37
C LYS A 130 2.38 8.36 13.45
N ASP A 131 1.38 9.22 13.63
CA ASP A 131 1.38 10.26 14.66
C ASP A 131 1.44 9.65 16.07
N LEU A 132 0.68 8.57 16.34
CA LEU A 132 0.72 7.82 17.60
C LEU A 132 2.13 7.28 17.92
N LYS A 133 2.85 6.80 16.90
CA LYS A 133 4.22 6.27 17.05
C LYS A 133 5.31 7.34 16.94
N GLY A 134 4.95 8.62 16.75
CA GLY A 134 5.87 9.73 16.63
C GLY A 134 6.66 9.77 15.32
N LEU A 135 6.16 9.15 14.26
CA LEU A 135 6.83 9.02 12.97
C LEU A 135 6.50 10.20 12.05
N LYS A 136 7.50 10.73 11.34
CA LYS A 136 7.33 11.81 10.35
C LYS A 136 7.51 11.31 8.93
N LYS A 137 8.63 10.65 8.67
CA LYS A 137 9.02 10.16 7.33
C LYS A 137 9.23 8.65 7.30
N GLU A 138 9.36 8.04 8.46
CA GLU A 138 9.65 6.64 8.66
C GLU A 138 8.50 5.75 8.18
N ASN A 139 8.84 4.52 7.81
CA ASN A 139 7.85 3.51 7.47
C ASN A 139 7.13 3.03 8.73
N LEU A 140 5.80 2.92 8.67
CA LEU A 140 5.01 2.49 9.82
C LEU A 140 5.31 1.02 10.18
N ARG A 141 5.46 0.15 9.16
CA ARG A 141 5.69 -1.30 9.32
C ARG A 141 6.95 -1.59 10.13
N ASP A 142 8.04 -0.89 9.83
CA ASP A 142 9.33 -1.06 10.53
C ASP A 142 9.28 -0.64 12.01
N ASN A 143 8.22 0.10 12.39
CA ASN A 143 8.01 0.63 13.74
C ASN A 143 6.83 -0.05 14.45
N MET A 144 6.24 -1.11 13.86
CA MET A 144 5.21 -1.93 14.48
C MET A 144 5.83 -3.03 15.34
N SER A 145 5.15 -3.38 16.43
CA SER A 145 5.42 -4.59 17.19
C SER A 145 5.02 -5.85 16.40
N THR A 146 5.44 -7.02 16.88
CA THR A 146 5.15 -8.30 16.24
C THR A 146 3.65 -8.53 16.02
N LEU A 147 2.81 -8.26 17.03
CA LEU A 147 1.36 -8.45 16.90
C LEU A 147 0.73 -7.43 15.94
N GLU A 148 1.19 -6.17 15.96
CA GLU A 148 0.74 -5.15 15.01
C GLU A 148 1.08 -5.57 13.56
N LEU A 149 2.28 -6.10 13.32
CA LEU A 149 2.70 -6.63 12.02
C LEU A 149 1.83 -7.81 11.56
N VAL A 150 1.60 -8.79 12.43
CA VAL A 150 0.80 -9.99 12.12
C VAL A 150 -0.63 -9.60 11.79
N LEU A 151 -1.24 -8.69 12.56
CA LEU A 151 -2.59 -8.22 12.29
C LEU A 151 -2.68 -7.38 11.01
N ASN A 152 -1.67 -6.55 10.72
CA ASN A 152 -1.61 -5.82 9.47
C ASN A 152 -1.53 -6.78 8.26
N MET A 153 -0.66 -7.79 8.32
CA MET A 153 -0.57 -8.82 7.29
C MET A 153 -1.87 -9.61 7.15
N LEU A 154 -2.55 -9.94 8.25
CA LEU A 154 -3.85 -10.60 8.22
C LEU A 154 -4.91 -9.72 7.52
N ALA A 155 -4.92 -8.43 7.82
CA ALA A 155 -5.83 -7.46 7.22
C ALA A 155 -5.60 -7.33 5.70
N GLU A 156 -4.35 -7.31 5.26
CA GLU A 156 -3.95 -7.25 3.85
C GLU A 156 -4.29 -8.54 3.11
N ALA A 157 -3.94 -9.69 3.69
CA ALA A 157 -4.22 -11.01 3.11
C ALA A 157 -5.72 -11.25 2.96
N THR A 158 -6.51 -11.02 4.02
CA THR A 158 -7.96 -11.18 3.97
C THR A 158 -8.62 -10.21 2.99
N THR A 159 -8.16 -8.96 2.93
CA THR A 159 -8.65 -8.01 1.92
C THR A 159 -8.38 -8.53 0.51
N THR A 160 -7.19 -9.08 0.27
CA THR A 160 -6.79 -9.60 -1.04
C THR A 160 -7.64 -10.81 -1.44
N GLU A 161 -7.83 -11.77 -0.53
CA GLU A 161 -8.73 -12.91 -0.74
C GLU A 161 -10.17 -12.46 -1.05
N LEU A 162 -10.70 -11.49 -0.30
CA LEU A 162 -12.03 -10.95 -0.53
C LEU A 162 -12.13 -10.20 -1.87
N THR A 163 -11.08 -9.47 -2.28
CA THR A 163 -11.01 -8.82 -3.60
C THR A 163 -11.08 -9.86 -4.71
N ASN A 164 -10.34 -10.97 -4.59
CA ASN A 164 -10.36 -12.06 -5.57
C ASN A 164 -11.72 -12.72 -5.73
N ILE A 165 -12.39 -12.97 -4.61
CA ILE A 165 -13.70 -13.64 -4.62
C ILE A 165 -14.77 -12.71 -5.18
N HIS A 166 -14.81 -11.48 -4.70
CA HIS A 166 -15.91 -10.56 -4.99
C HIS A 166 -15.68 -9.69 -6.24
N ASN A 167 -14.44 -9.58 -6.73
CA ASN A 167 -14.06 -8.77 -7.88
C ASN A 167 -14.72 -7.37 -7.88
N PRO A 168 -14.49 -6.58 -6.81
CA PRO A 168 -15.17 -5.29 -6.61
C PRO A 168 -14.87 -4.32 -7.76
N ASN A 169 -15.92 -3.67 -8.27
CA ASN A 169 -15.83 -2.72 -9.36
C ASN A 169 -15.81 -1.27 -8.85
N GLY A 170 -14.74 -0.54 -9.18
CA GLY A 170 -14.61 0.87 -8.82
C GLY A 170 -14.30 1.13 -7.33
N LEU A 171 -14.20 2.40 -6.97
CA LEU A 171 -13.64 2.83 -5.69
C LEU A 171 -14.49 2.41 -4.47
N GLU A 172 -15.81 2.62 -4.54
CA GLU A 172 -16.71 2.36 -3.41
C GLU A 172 -16.79 0.88 -3.03
N GLU A 173 -16.85 -0.02 -4.01
CA GLU A 173 -16.85 -1.46 -3.72
C GLU A 173 -15.49 -1.92 -3.18
N ASN A 174 -14.39 -1.39 -3.72
CA ASN A 174 -13.05 -1.68 -3.21
C ASN A 174 -12.89 -1.21 -1.75
N LYS A 175 -13.43 -0.04 -1.41
CA LYS A 175 -13.45 0.47 -0.04
C LYS A 175 -14.23 -0.44 0.89
N LYS A 176 -15.40 -0.94 0.46
CA LYS A 176 -16.18 -1.91 1.26
C LYS A 176 -15.41 -3.21 1.50
N VAL A 177 -14.70 -3.72 0.49
CA VAL A 177 -13.88 -4.94 0.61
C VAL A 177 -12.69 -4.71 1.55
N ALA A 178 -11.99 -3.58 1.40
CA ALA A 178 -10.91 -3.14 2.29
C ALA A 178 -11.35 -3.07 3.75
N LYS A 179 -12.51 -2.44 4.00
CA LYS A 179 -13.13 -2.37 5.32
C LYS A 179 -13.44 -3.75 5.88
N ARG A 180 -13.99 -4.65 5.07
CA ARG A 180 -14.32 -6.03 5.49
C ARG A 180 -13.08 -6.81 5.88
N GLY A 181 -12.02 -6.79 5.05
CA GLY A 181 -10.76 -7.46 5.37
C GLY A 181 -10.11 -6.91 6.63
N GLY A 182 -10.02 -5.59 6.75
CA GLY A 182 -9.53 -4.96 7.98
C GLY A 182 -10.39 -5.24 9.22
N THR A 183 -11.71 -5.37 9.08
CA THR A 183 -12.61 -5.72 10.20
C THR A 183 -12.32 -7.12 10.74
N ILE A 184 -11.95 -8.09 9.88
CA ILE A 184 -11.58 -9.44 10.33
C ILE A 184 -10.36 -9.36 11.25
N ALA A 185 -9.30 -8.68 10.82
CA ALA A 185 -8.13 -8.46 11.66
C ALA A 185 -8.45 -7.63 12.92
N GLY A 186 -9.34 -6.64 12.82
CA GLY A 186 -9.79 -5.86 13.97
C GLY A 186 -10.55 -6.69 15.01
N ASN A 187 -11.33 -7.69 14.58
CA ASN A 187 -11.99 -8.61 15.49
C ASN A 187 -10.97 -9.52 16.19
N THR A 188 -10.02 -10.08 15.44
CA THR A 188 -8.91 -10.86 16.00
C THR A 188 -8.10 -10.04 17.01
N ARG A 189 -7.81 -8.77 16.71
CA ARG A 189 -7.15 -7.85 17.65
C ARG A 189 -7.94 -7.74 18.95
N LYS A 190 -9.24 -7.44 18.87
CA LYS A 190 -10.10 -7.27 20.05
C LYS A 190 -10.18 -8.53 20.89
N GLU A 191 -10.20 -9.71 20.26
CA GLU A 191 -10.18 -11.00 20.94
C GLU A 191 -8.87 -11.20 21.71
N ILE A 192 -7.71 -10.93 21.08
CA ILE A 192 -6.41 -10.94 21.75
C ILE A 192 -6.37 -9.95 22.92
N GLU A 193 -6.88 -8.73 22.73
CA GLU A 193 -6.91 -7.70 23.77
C GLU A 193 -7.80 -8.10 24.96
N ALA A 194 -8.93 -8.76 24.69
CA ALA A 194 -9.84 -9.26 25.72
C ALA A 194 -9.20 -10.37 26.56
N ASP A 195 -8.50 -11.32 25.91
CA ASP A 195 -7.88 -12.46 26.59
C ASP A 195 -6.61 -12.07 27.34
N THR A 196 -5.79 -11.17 26.77
CA THR A 196 -4.51 -10.77 27.37
C THR A 196 -4.63 -9.62 28.36
N GLY A 197 -5.73 -8.86 28.31
CA GLY A 197 -5.93 -7.62 29.05
C GLY A 197 -4.97 -6.48 28.65
N LYS A 198 -4.23 -6.63 27.55
CA LYS A 198 -3.24 -5.66 27.07
C LYS A 198 -3.62 -5.16 25.68
N SER A 199 -3.46 -3.85 25.46
CA SER A 199 -3.60 -3.25 24.13
C SER A 199 -2.55 -3.81 23.18
N VAL A 200 -2.97 -4.25 22.00
CA VAL A 200 -2.04 -4.69 20.95
C VAL A 200 -1.40 -3.49 20.26
N ILE A 201 -2.15 -2.39 20.11
CA ILE A 201 -1.64 -1.15 19.54
C ILE A 201 -0.82 -0.41 20.58
N THR A 202 0.39 0.00 20.20
CA THR A 202 1.30 0.72 21.11
C THR A 202 1.93 1.94 20.43
N ALA A 203 2.23 2.96 21.24
CA ALA A 203 2.99 4.13 20.80
C ALA A 203 4.50 3.84 20.63
N LYS A 204 4.98 2.65 21.03
CA LYS A 204 6.38 2.28 20.90
C LYS A 204 6.76 2.12 19.42
N ASN A 205 7.95 2.61 19.08
CA ASN A 205 8.54 2.51 17.75
C ASN A 205 9.88 1.75 17.79
N ALA A 206 10.56 1.63 16.65
CA ALA A 206 11.80 0.87 16.53
C ALA A 206 12.87 1.32 17.54
N VAL A 207 13.00 2.63 17.78
CA VAL A 207 13.99 3.18 18.71
C VAL A 207 13.70 2.76 20.15
N ASP A 208 12.43 2.71 20.53
CA ASP A 208 12.03 2.26 21.87
C ASP A 208 12.33 0.77 22.07
N PHE A 209 12.12 -0.05 21.04
CA PHE A 209 12.47 -1.47 21.08
C PHE A 209 13.99 -1.68 21.15
N SER A 210 14.77 -0.92 20.40
CA SER A 210 16.24 -0.97 20.46
C SER A 210 16.77 -0.61 21.85
N LYS A 211 16.26 0.47 22.47
CA LYS A 211 16.64 0.85 23.84
C LYS A 211 16.30 -0.24 24.85
N LEU A 212 15.13 -0.84 24.73
CA LEU A 212 14.68 -1.89 25.65
C LEU A 212 15.59 -3.13 25.57
N ILE A 213 16.08 -3.47 24.37
CA ILE A 213 17.08 -4.53 24.19
C ILE A 213 18.42 -4.13 24.78
N GLU A 214 18.89 -2.90 24.55
CA GLU A 214 20.14 -2.39 25.11
C GLU A 214 20.14 -2.43 26.64
N ASP A 215 19.05 -2.01 27.27
CA ASP A 215 18.92 -2.00 28.73
C ASP A 215 18.91 -3.42 29.29
N VAL A 216 18.16 -4.35 28.67
CA VAL A 216 18.20 -5.77 29.05
C VAL A 216 19.62 -6.34 28.92
N VAL A 217 20.34 -6.03 27.83
CA VAL A 217 21.71 -6.51 27.61
C VAL A 217 22.68 -5.97 28.66
N LYS A 218 22.52 -4.71 29.09
CA LYS A 218 23.33 -4.11 30.16
C LYS A 218 23.10 -4.77 31.52
N ASP A 219 21.89 -5.27 31.77
CA ASP A 219 21.52 -5.89 33.04
C ASP A 219 21.89 -7.38 33.14
N ILE A 220 22.22 -8.05 32.01
CA ILE A 220 22.63 -9.47 31.98
C ILE A 220 23.77 -9.79 32.98
N PRO A 221 24.86 -9.00 33.08
CA PRO A 221 25.96 -9.29 34.00
C PRO A 221 25.51 -9.31 35.47
N ASP A 222 24.61 -8.41 35.86
CA ASP A 222 24.12 -8.31 37.24
C ASP A 222 23.10 -9.42 37.54
N ILE A 223 22.25 -9.79 36.59
CA ILE A 223 21.33 -10.93 36.70
C ILE A 223 22.11 -12.24 36.89
N VAL A 224 23.15 -12.46 36.07
CA VAL A 224 23.99 -13.67 36.16
C VAL A 224 24.77 -13.72 37.48
N LYS A 225 25.18 -12.57 38.01
CA LYS A 225 25.87 -12.48 39.30
C LYS A 225 24.92 -12.82 40.46
N ASN A 226 23.73 -12.22 40.47
CA ASN A 226 22.71 -12.49 41.48
C ASN A 226 22.25 -13.96 41.48
N CYS A 227 22.12 -14.60 40.31
CA CYS A 227 21.78 -16.04 40.22
C CYS A 227 22.85 -16.93 40.85
N LYS A 228 24.15 -16.61 40.67
CA LYS A 228 25.25 -17.38 41.26
C LYS A 228 25.37 -17.18 42.78
N ASP A 229 25.00 -16.01 43.27
CA ASP A 229 25.02 -15.68 44.69
C ASP A 229 23.81 -16.32 45.44
N GLU A 230 22.67 -16.49 44.76
CA GLU A 230 21.52 -17.25 45.29
C GLU A 230 21.74 -18.77 45.34
N GLU A 231 22.53 -19.34 44.42
CA GLU A 231 22.90 -20.77 44.47
C GLU A 231 23.87 -21.08 45.61
N LYS A 232 24.81 -20.17 45.90
CA LYS A 232 25.79 -20.32 47.00
C LYS A 232 25.22 -20.12 48.40
N SER A 233 24.04 -19.54 48.54
CA SER A 233 23.39 -19.31 49.83
C SER A 233 22.43 -20.44 50.24
N LYS A 234 22.31 -21.48 49.41
CA LYS A 234 21.50 -22.69 49.66
C LYS A 234 22.33 -23.95 49.99
N GLU A 235 23.66 -23.86 49.96
CA GLU A 235 24.60 -24.84 50.52
C GLU A 235 25.06 -24.44 51.93
#